data_AF-A0A7C8JUT4-F1
#
_entry.id   AF-A0A7C8JUT4-F1
#
_cell.length_a   1.000
_cell.length_b   1.000
_cell.length_c   1.000
_cell.angle_alpha   90.00
_cell.angle_beta   90.00
_cell.angle_gamma   90.00
#
_symmetry.space_group_name_H-M   'P 1'
#
loop_
_entity.id
_entity.type
_entity.pdbx_description
1 polymer ?
#
loop_
_entity_poly.entity_id
_entity_poly.type
_entity_poly.pdbx_seq_one_letter_code
_entity_poly.pdbx_strand_id
1 'polypeptide(L)'
;MANRPKVPDFAGPLTIPIFINWLRRCNYAFDQYPDYISDSLKVEITGDAILRTPSTSDLYTWWITDSASLIEANGWDSFQDLIKKEALGAKWEINILKDYFSIQQRDQTVEEYEKGIGHLARLVGFLGGWGADGMKGFIEKCFLLFGAREEVRERVLEEKVKCYQSIVEARREDVVSWLKKYDGEEKARKDDIQGGGPNKTTPLPEKKKTPDVKSEKESPSPVFDSFPILYVVGQCSPKVQYTYAQKHFNDLSHLPNNRFPISNMTALTLYAYTTPTTFFDAYEFLWSNQTPLHFDGRVRTDQQHLFVKREIPFDIDEYIVGYQIEFCDKLKDREIRDVKIQTSKGKERKISKDGVDIKPNLTVKAPDGWAIVGFYGTYDDRDWGWPIRTIGPVFGRLSADRTEVGR
;
A
#
# COMPACT_ATOMS: atom_id res chain seq x y z
N MET A 1 21.33 44.16 24.23
CA MET A 1 21.17 43.08 23.24
C MET A 1 19.76 42.55 23.40
N ALA A 2 18.94 42.53 22.35
CA ALA A 2 17.62 41.90 22.42
C ALA A 2 17.80 40.44 22.85
N ASN A 3 16.90 39.95 23.72
CA ASN A 3 16.89 38.53 24.09
C ASN A 3 16.86 37.70 22.80
N ARG A 4 17.75 36.72 22.63
CA ARG A 4 17.63 35.79 21.51
C ARG A 4 16.73 34.63 21.95
N PRO A 5 15.88 34.07 21.07
CA PRO A 5 15.16 32.84 21.37
C PRO A 5 16.16 31.75 21.73
N LYS A 6 15.93 31.04 22.84
CA LYS A 6 16.79 29.93 23.26
C LYS A 6 16.19 28.61 22.80
N VAL A 7 16.90 27.90 21.94
CA VAL A 7 16.57 26.52 21.54
C VAL A 7 17.37 25.52 22.38
N PRO A 8 16.94 24.26 22.51
CA PRO A 8 17.73 23.24 23.20
C PRO A 8 18.98 22.85 22.40
N ASP A 9 20.09 22.61 23.08
CA ASP A 9 21.30 22.06 22.46
C ASP A 9 21.08 20.62 21.96
N PHE A 10 21.76 20.24 20.88
CA PHE A 10 21.76 18.90 20.32
C PHE A 10 23.12 18.22 20.44
N ALA A 11 23.21 17.26 21.36
CA ALA A 11 24.41 16.44 21.60
C ALA A 11 24.35 15.05 20.93
N GLY A 12 23.27 14.74 20.22
CA GLY A 12 22.98 13.41 19.68
C GLY A 12 22.17 12.52 20.64
N PRO A 13 22.01 11.23 20.30
CA PRO A 13 22.51 10.57 19.08
C PRO A 13 21.68 10.94 17.83
N LEU A 14 22.29 10.78 16.65
CA LEU A 14 21.66 10.97 15.33
C LEU A 14 20.71 9.82 14.98
N THR A 15 19.66 9.67 15.76
CA THR A 15 18.54 8.80 15.42
C THR A 15 17.35 9.65 14.98
N ILE A 16 16.60 9.14 14.01
CA ILE A 16 15.36 9.78 13.50
C ILE A 16 14.49 10.34 14.64
N PRO A 17 14.09 9.55 15.67
CA PRO A 17 13.15 10.04 16.66
C PRO A 17 13.72 11.15 17.55
N ILE A 18 15.02 11.10 17.86
CA ILE A 18 15.67 12.07 18.72
C ILE A 18 15.89 13.38 17.96
N PHE A 19 16.36 13.29 16.71
CA PHE A 19 16.63 14.44 15.87
C PHE A 19 15.35 15.21 15.48
N ILE A 20 14.32 14.49 15.02
CA ILE A 20 13.02 15.11 14.65
C ILE A 20 12.36 15.77 15.88
N ASN A 21 12.45 15.14 17.06
CA ASN A 21 11.94 15.74 18.28
C ASN A 21 12.72 17.00 18.69
N TRP A 22 14.04 17.03 18.49
CA TRP A 22 14.85 18.22 18.74
C TRP A 22 14.44 19.39 17.83
N LEU A 23 14.33 19.17 16.51
CA LEU A 23 13.86 20.19 15.58
C LEU A 23 12.47 20.73 15.95
N ARG A 24 11.55 19.85 16.36
CA ARG A 24 10.22 20.24 16.84
C ARG A 24 10.30 21.16 18.06
N ARG A 25 11.21 20.89 19.00
CA ARG A 25 11.41 21.76 20.17
C ARG A 25 12.01 23.12 19.79
N CYS A 26 12.82 23.17 18.72
CA CYS A 26 13.31 24.43 18.16
C CYS A 26 12.14 25.25 17.57
N ASN A 27 11.30 24.64 16.73
CA ASN A 27 10.08 25.27 16.21
C ASN A 27 9.20 25.81 17.34
N TYR A 28 8.92 24.98 18.35
CA TYR A 28 8.14 25.41 19.50
C TYR A 28 8.77 26.62 20.23
N ALA A 29 10.10 26.63 20.42
CA ALA A 29 10.78 27.75 21.04
C ALA A 29 10.68 29.04 20.22
N PHE A 30 10.67 28.94 18.88
CA PHE A 30 10.44 30.07 17.99
C PHE A 30 8.99 30.55 18.03
N ASP A 31 8.02 29.63 18.06
CA ASP A 31 6.58 29.97 18.12
C ASP A 31 6.18 30.62 19.45
N GLN A 32 6.84 30.24 20.55
CA GLN A 32 6.64 30.85 21.87
C GLN A 32 7.36 32.20 22.02
N TYR A 33 8.20 32.58 21.05
CA TYR A 33 8.91 33.84 21.12
C TYR A 33 7.96 35.00 20.76
N PRO A 34 7.88 36.07 21.58
CA PRO A 34 6.86 37.10 21.43
C PRO A 34 7.05 37.97 20.18
N ASP A 35 8.29 38.13 19.73
CA ASP A 35 8.61 38.93 18.56
C ASP A 35 8.79 38.06 17.32
N TYR A 36 8.57 38.64 16.15
CA TYR A 36 8.88 37.99 14.89
C TYR A 36 10.40 37.70 14.79
N ILE A 37 10.73 36.45 14.45
CA ILE A 37 12.10 36.00 14.20
C ILE A 37 12.24 35.74 12.71
N SER A 38 13.22 36.39 12.06
CA SER A 38 13.53 36.13 10.66
C SER A 38 14.04 34.70 10.45
N ASP A 39 13.78 34.14 9.27
CA ASP A 39 14.20 32.79 8.95
C ASP A 39 15.72 32.61 9.05
N SER A 40 16.51 33.56 8.54
CA SER A 40 17.97 33.54 8.67
C SER A 40 18.44 33.44 10.12
N LEU A 41 17.75 34.12 11.05
CA LEU A 41 18.07 34.05 12.48
C LEU A 41 17.65 32.71 13.10
N LYS A 42 16.54 32.10 12.66
CA LYS A 42 16.15 30.74 13.08
C LYS A 42 17.17 29.70 12.63
N VAL A 43 17.68 29.84 11.41
CA VAL A 43 18.75 28.99 10.84
C VAL A 43 20.03 29.12 11.67
N GLU A 44 20.50 30.34 11.90
CA GLU A 44 21.69 30.62 12.75
C GLU A 44 21.53 29.98 14.14
N ILE A 45 20.44 30.29 14.85
CA ILE A 45 20.21 29.79 16.22
C ILE A 45 20.15 28.26 16.26
N THR A 46 19.50 27.63 15.28
CA THR A 46 19.34 26.16 15.26
C THR A 46 20.64 25.46 14.92
N GLY A 47 21.40 25.99 13.96
CA GLY A 47 22.71 25.44 13.60
C GLY A 47 23.71 25.57 14.75
N ASP A 48 23.73 26.72 15.43
CA ASP A 48 24.63 26.96 16.57
C ASP A 48 24.30 26.10 17.80
N ALA A 49 23.07 25.58 17.89
CA ALA A 49 22.67 24.66 18.94
C ALA A 49 23.19 23.22 18.72
N ILE A 50 23.81 22.92 17.58
CA ILE A 50 24.44 21.62 17.33
C ILE A 50 25.77 21.58 18.08
N LEU A 51 25.90 20.68 19.06
CA LEU A 51 27.13 20.51 19.81
C LEU A 51 28.08 19.57 19.08
N ARG A 52 29.39 19.79 19.25
CA ARG A 52 30.41 18.87 18.76
C ARG A 52 30.59 17.70 19.72
N THR A 53 29.98 16.56 19.41
CA THR A 53 30.18 15.30 20.13
C THR A 53 30.59 14.19 19.15
N PRO A 54 31.05 13.03 19.62
CA PRO A 54 31.33 11.89 18.74
C PRO A 54 30.13 11.50 17.85
N SER A 55 28.91 11.68 18.35
CA SER A 55 27.67 11.31 17.64
C SER A 55 27.19 12.37 16.64
N THR A 56 27.72 13.59 16.69
CA THR A 56 27.26 14.73 15.89
C THR A 56 28.41 15.41 15.13
N SER A 57 29.61 14.84 15.14
CA SER A 57 30.82 15.45 14.58
C SER A 57 30.66 15.84 13.12
N ASP A 58 30.07 14.97 12.30
CA ASP A 58 29.89 15.22 10.87
C ASP A 58 28.88 16.34 10.62
N LEU A 59 27.72 16.28 11.30
CA LEU A 59 26.69 17.32 11.22
C LEU A 59 27.19 18.69 11.73
N TYR A 60 27.98 18.69 12.80
CA TYR A 60 28.61 19.91 13.32
C TYR A 60 29.62 20.48 12.31
N THR A 61 30.44 19.63 11.70
CA THR A 61 31.44 20.05 10.70
C THR A 61 30.75 20.62 9.46
N TRP A 62 29.67 19.99 9.00
CA TRP A 62 28.82 20.50 7.93
C TRP A 62 28.28 21.90 8.26
N TRP A 63 27.69 22.09 9.45
CA TRP A 63 27.18 23.39 9.87
C TRP A 63 28.26 24.47 9.85
N ILE A 64 29.41 24.22 10.49
CA ILE A 64 30.48 25.23 10.57
C ILE A 64 31.06 25.57 9.19
N THR A 65 31.11 24.60 8.27
CA THR A 65 31.65 24.80 6.91
C THR A 65 30.69 25.61 6.04
N ASP A 66 29.39 25.33 6.12
CA ASP A 66 28.41 25.87 5.17
C ASP A 66 27.52 26.99 5.76
N SER A 67 27.63 27.29 7.05
CA SER A 67 26.72 28.19 7.82
C SER A 67 26.41 29.51 7.12
N ALA A 68 27.43 30.22 6.62
CA ALA A 68 27.25 31.49 5.92
C ALA A 68 26.30 31.35 4.72
N SER A 69 26.53 30.34 3.87
CA SER A 69 25.68 30.07 2.72
C SER A 69 24.28 29.61 3.10
N LEU A 70 24.15 28.83 4.18
CA LEU A 70 22.88 28.31 4.66
C LEU A 70 21.98 29.43 5.20
N ILE A 71 22.55 30.36 5.96
CA ILE A 71 21.85 31.51 6.55
C ILE A 71 21.38 32.51 5.48
N GLU A 72 22.19 32.75 4.45
CA GLU A 72 21.88 33.72 3.39
C GLU A 72 20.91 33.18 2.33
N ALA A 73 21.02 31.90 1.96
CA ALA A 73 20.32 31.37 0.79
C ALA A 73 19.02 30.60 1.10
N ASN A 74 18.79 30.17 2.35
CA ASN A 74 17.68 29.28 2.67
C ASN A 74 16.65 29.92 3.61
N GLY A 75 15.37 29.78 3.24
CA GLY A 75 14.27 29.95 4.19
C GLY A 75 14.26 28.84 5.25
N TRP A 76 13.55 29.07 6.35
CA TRP A 76 13.54 28.18 7.51
C TRP A 76 13.12 26.75 7.15
N ASP A 77 12.11 26.60 6.29
CA ASP A 77 11.62 25.28 5.86
C ASP A 77 12.64 24.53 5.00
N SER A 78 13.33 25.22 4.08
CA SER A 78 14.40 24.63 3.25
C SER A 78 15.57 24.15 4.12
N PHE A 79 15.96 24.94 5.11
CA PHE A 79 17.00 24.54 6.06
C PHE A 79 16.59 23.32 6.88
N GLN A 80 15.33 23.23 7.34
CA GLN A 80 14.84 22.06 8.06
C GLN A 80 14.94 20.78 7.21
N ASP A 81 14.73 20.85 5.90
CA ASP A 81 14.84 19.68 5.04
C ASP A 81 16.31 19.30 4.76
N LEU A 82 17.18 20.30 4.57
CA LEU A 82 18.62 20.09 4.41
C LEU A 82 19.23 19.47 5.67
N ILE A 83 18.94 20.02 6.85
CA ILE A 83 19.52 19.52 8.09
C ILE A 83 19.01 18.11 8.42
N LYS A 84 17.74 17.76 8.10
CA LYS A 84 17.24 16.37 8.20
C LYS A 84 17.99 15.45 7.25
N LYS A 85 18.20 15.87 6.00
CA LYS A 85 18.91 15.08 4.99
C LYS A 85 20.37 14.83 5.40
N GLU A 86 21.03 15.83 5.97
CA GLU A 86 22.40 15.69 6.45
C GLU A 86 22.47 14.81 7.70
N ALA A 87 21.60 15.07 8.69
CA ALA A 87 21.59 14.36 9.96
C ALA A 87 21.17 12.88 9.86
N LEU A 88 20.23 12.57 8.97
CA LEU A 88 19.55 11.26 8.91
C LEU A 88 19.77 10.52 7.58
N GLY A 89 20.39 11.17 6.60
CA GLY A 89 20.62 10.66 5.26
C GLY A 89 19.42 10.81 4.32
N ALA A 90 19.65 10.79 3.00
CA ALA A 90 18.64 11.05 1.97
C ALA A 90 17.44 10.09 1.93
N LYS A 91 17.50 8.96 2.65
CA LYS A 91 16.44 7.94 2.69
C LYS A 91 15.67 7.91 4.02
N TRP A 92 15.88 8.90 4.90
CA TRP A 92 15.29 8.90 6.24
C TRP A 92 13.76 8.78 6.24
N GLU A 93 13.07 9.45 5.31
CA GLU A 93 11.61 9.39 5.15
C GLU A 93 11.14 7.98 4.78
N ILE A 94 11.81 7.36 3.81
CA ILE A 94 11.53 5.99 3.39
C ILE A 94 11.82 5.01 4.53
N ASN A 95 12.86 5.25 5.32
CA ASN A 95 13.19 4.41 6.47
C ASN A 95 12.09 4.49 7.55
N ILE A 96 11.52 5.67 7.83
CA ILE A 96 10.37 5.81 8.73
C ILE A 96 9.18 4.98 8.22
N LEU A 97 8.86 5.11 6.93
CA LEU A 97 7.76 4.35 6.33
C LEU A 97 8.04 2.84 6.43
N LYS A 98 9.24 2.40 6.05
CA LYS A 98 9.65 1.01 6.14
C LYS A 98 9.49 0.47 7.57
N ASP A 99 9.96 1.21 8.58
CA ASP A 99 9.85 0.81 9.97
C ASP A 99 8.38 0.75 10.41
N TYR A 100 7.57 1.71 10.01
CA TYR A 100 6.14 1.75 10.32
C TYR A 100 5.36 0.58 9.69
N PHE A 101 5.61 0.28 8.41
CA PHE A 101 4.94 -0.81 7.69
C PHE A 101 5.46 -2.21 8.04
N SER A 102 6.63 -2.31 8.68
CA SER A 102 7.26 -3.59 9.02
C SER A 102 7.16 -3.94 10.51
N ILE A 103 6.57 -3.07 11.34
CA ILE A 103 6.46 -3.31 12.77
C ILE A 103 5.54 -4.51 13.06
N GLN A 104 5.99 -5.38 13.96
CA GLN A 104 5.27 -6.57 14.41
C GLN A 104 5.49 -6.73 15.91
N GLN A 105 4.49 -7.24 16.63
CA GLN A 105 4.56 -7.44 18.08
C GLN A 105 5.69 -8.41 18.45
N ARG A 106 5.82 -9.53 17.73
CA ARG A 106 6.80 -10.59 18.03
C ARG A 106 6.78 -10.94 19.53
N ASP A 107 7.91 -10.86 20.21
CA ASP A 107 8.07 -11.19 21.63
C ASP A 107 7.72 -10.03 22.58
N GLN A 108 7.30 -8.88 22.05
CA GLN A 108 6.96 -7.70 22.85
C GLN A 108 5.61 -7.87 23.55
N THR A 109 5.48 -7.20 24.70
CA THR A 109 4.16 -6.98 25.31
C THR A 109 3.28 -6.13 24.39
N VAL A 110 1.96 -6.25 24.53
CA VAL A 110 1.03 -5.39 23.76
C VAL A 110 1.28 -3.92 24.07
N GLU A 111 1.62 -3.58 25.32
CA GLU A 111 2.00 -2.23 25.74
C GLU A 111 3.22 -1.67 25.00
N GLU A 112 4.30 -2.45 24.91
CA GLU A 112 5.52 -2.05 24.21
C GLU A 112 5.28 -1.89 22.71
N TYR A 113 4.56 -2.85 22.13
CA TYR A 113 4.20 -2.83 20.72
C TYR A 113 3.30 -1.64 20.37
N GLU A 114 2.26 -1.39 21.17
CA GLU A 114 1.37 -0.23 21.05
C GLU A 114 2.16 1.08 21.10
N LYS A 115 3.08 1.20 22.05
CA LYS A 115 3.95 2.38 22.20
C LYS A 115 4.87 2.56 20.99
N GLY A 116 5.40 1.47 20.44
CA GLY A 116 6.20 1.46 19.22
C GLY A 116 5.42 1.96 18.00
N ILE A 117 4.21 1.44 17.77
CA ILE A 117 3.33 1.90 16.70
C ILE A 117 2.98 3.38 16.89
N GLY A 118 2.52 3.78 18.07
CA GLY A 118 2.13 5.18 18.32
C GLY A 118 3.31 6.15 18.20
N HIS A 119 4.55 5.68 18.37
CA HIS A 119 5.74 6.47 18.09
C HIS A 119 5.99 6.62 16.58
N LEU A 120 5.96 5.53 15.82
CA LEU A 120 6.15 5.56 14.36
C LEU A 120 5.01 6.29 13.63
N ALA A 121 3.76 6.12 14.07
CA ALA A 121 2.60 6.84 13.52
C ALA A 121 2.71 8.36 13.68
N ARG A 122 3.34 8.83 14.78
CA ARG A 122 3.67 10.25 14.94
C ARG A 122 4.76 10.69 13.97
N LEU A 123 5.81 9.89 13.78
CA LEU A 123 6.88 10.18 12.83
C LEU A 123 6.37 10.25 11.38
N VAL A 124 5.54 9.29 10.97
CA VAL A 124 4.86 9.30 9.66
C VAL A 124 3.97 10.54 9.51
N GLY A 125 3.28 10.94 10.58
CA GLY A 125 2.49 12.17 10.59
C GLY A 125 3.30 13.43 10.30
N PHE A 126 4.61 13.45 10.58
CA PHE A 126 5.48 14.58 10.27
C PHE A 126 5.96 14.64 8.81
N LEU A 127 5.78 13.58 8.03
CA LEU A 127 6.16 13.55 6.61
C LEU A 127 5.21 14.40 5.72
N GLY A 128 4.11 14.90 6.28
CA GLY A 128 3.10 15.66 5.52
C GLY A 128 2.34 14.79 4.50
N GLY A 129 1.34 15.36 3.83
CA GLY A 129 0.66 14.71 2.70
C GLY A 129 -0.40 13.65 3.03
N TRP A 130 -0.48 13.17 4.27
CA TRP A 130 -1.54 12.24 4.70
C TRP A 130 -2.76 13.03 5.18
N GLY A 131 -3.62 13.40 4.23
CA GLY A 131 -4.88 14.12 4.50
C GLY A 131 -5.90 13.30 5.30
N ALA A 132 -6.72 14.03 6.08
CA ALA A 132 -7.82 13.59 6.94
C ALA A 132 -7.43 12.61 8.06
N ASP A 133 -7.54 13.09 9.32
CA ASP A 133 -7.27 12.33 10.56
C ASP A 133 -7.92 10.93 10.61
N GLY A 134 -9.03 10.73 9.88
CA GLY A 134 -9.72 9.44 9.77
C GLY A 134 -8.91 8.33 9.06
N MET A 135 -8.17 8.63 8.00
CA MET A 135 -7.40 7.61 7.27
C MET A 135 -6.19 7.16 8.09
N LYS A 136 -5.57 8.09 8.83
CA LYS A 136 -4.48 7.82 9.76
C LYS A 136 -4.93 6.90 10.90
N GLY A 137 -6.07 7.21 11.52
CA GLY A 137 -6.61 6.40 12.62
C GLY A 137 -7.02 4.99 12.20
N PHE A 138 -7.58 4.82 10.99
CA PHE A 138 -7.90 3.50 10.47
C PHE A 138 -6.65 2.66 10.20
N ILE A 139 -5.66 3.23 9.52
CA ILE A 139 -4.42 2.53 9.18
C ILE A 139 -3.65 2.12 10.45
N GLU A 140 -3.60 2.99 11.47
CA GLU A 140 -2.98 2.64 12.76
C GLU A 140 -3.68 1.46 13.44
N LYS A 141 -5.02 1.41 13.44
CA LYS A 141 -5.79 0.26 13.96
C LYS A 141 -5.46 -1.03 13.21
N CYS A 142 -5.32 -0.97 11.89
CA CYS A 142 -4.93 -2.12 11.08
C CYS A 142 -3.52 -2.61 11.45
N PHE A 143 -2.55 -1.72 11.64
CA PHE A 143 -1.22 -2.14 12.09
C PHE A 143 -1.23 -2.76 13.48
N LEU A 144 -1.97 -2.17 14.42
CA LEU A 144 -2.13 -2.74 15.76
C LEU A 144 -2.69 -4.16 15.70
N LEU A 145 -3.76 -4.39 14.92
CA LEU A 145 -4.40 -5.69 14.84
C LEU A 145 -3.58 -6.71 14.04
N PHE A 146 -3.17 -6.36 12.82
CA PHE A 146 -2.57 -7.33 11.89
C PHE A 146 -1.08 -7.58 12.14
N GLY A 147 -0.38 -6.66 12.81
CA GLY A 147 0.98 -6.90 13.28
C GLY A 147 1.07 -7.50 14.68
N ALA A 148 -0.06 -7.71 15.38
CA ALA A 148 -0.09 -8.46 16.63
C ALA A 148 0.34 -9.92 16.44
N ARG A 149 0.68 -10.60 17.54
CA ARG A 149 0.98 -12.04 17.52
C ARG A 149 -0.19 -12.82 16.93
N GLU A 150 0.13 -13.84 16.13
CA GLU A 150 -0.86 -14.61 15.37
C GLU A 150 -1.95 -15.18 16.27
N GLU A 151 -1.58 -15.80 17.40
CA GLU A 151 -2.55 -16.43 18.30
C GLU A 151 -3.50 -15.41 18.93
N VAL A 152 -2.99 -14.21 19.25
CA VAL A 152 -3.79 -13.10 19.80
C VAL A 152 -4.67 -12.51 18.71
N ARG A 153 -4.12 -12.30 17.51
CA ARG A 153 -4.82 -11.74 16.34
C ARG A 153 -6.01 -12.61 15.94
N GLU A 154 -5.81 -13.91 15.76
CA GLU A 154 -6.89 -14.82 15.35
C GLU A 154 -8.04 -14.81 16.36
N ARG A 155 -7.73 -14.80 17.67
CA ARG A 155 -8.76 -14.70 18.71
C ARG A 155 -9.52 -13.39 18.66
N VAL A 156 -8.87 -12.26 18.38
CA VAL A 156 -9.56 -10.97 18.18
C VAL A 156 -10.43 -11.01 16.93
N LEU A 157 -9.93 -11.58 15.83
CA LEU A 157 -10.68 -11.68 14.58
C LEU A 157 -11.93 -12.54 14.76
N GLU A 158 -11.83 -13.70 15.41
CA GLU A 158 -12.94 -14.61 15.68
C GLU A 158 -14.00 -14.01 16.62
N GLU A 159 -13.55 -13.35 17.70
CA GLU A 159 -14.45 -12.98 18.81
C GLU A 159 -14.95 -11.53 18.76
N LYS A 160 -14.23 -10.63 18.08
CA LYS A 160 -14.51 -9.18 18.06
C LYS A 160 -14.80 -8.62 16.68
N VAL A 161 -14.24 -9.19 15.61
CA VAL A 161 -14.35 -8.64 14.26
C VAL A 161 -15.37 -9.44 13.46
N LYS A 162 -16.62 -8.98 13.42
CA LYS A 162 -17.66 -9.63 12.60
C LYS A 162 -17.51 -9.32 11.11
N CYS A 163 -17.04 -8.11 10.80
CA CYS A 163 -16.75 -7.65 9.45
C CYS A 163 -15.79 -6.44 9.51
N TYR A 164 -15.34 -5.95 8.35
CA TYR A 164 -14.42 -4.82 8.29
C TYR A 164 -14.97 -3.56 8.98
N GLN A 165 -16.31 -3.38 8.96
CA GLN A 165 -16.98 -2.24 9.61
C GLN A 165 -16.71 -2.21 11.12
N SER A 166 -16.57 -3.37 11.76
CA SER A 166 -16.20 -3.47 13.19
C SER A 166 -14.85 -2.82 13.49
N ILE A 167 -13.89 -2.89 12.56
CA ILE A 167 -12.58 -2.23 12.69
C ILE A 167 -12.71 -0.73 12.42
N VAL A 168 -13.51 -0.33 11.44
CA VAL A 168 -13.75 1.09 11.11
C VAL A 168 -14.37 1.82 12.30
N GLU A 169 -15.39 1.24 12.92
CA GLU A 169 -16.14 1.82 14.05
C GLU A 169 -15.41 1.75 15.38
N ALA A 170 -14.53 0.76 15.57
CA ALA A 170 -13.74 0.64 16.78
C ALA A 170 -12.84 1.88 16.97
N ARG A 171 -12.72 2.34 18.21
CA ARG A 171 -11.65 3.28 18.57
C ARG A 171 -10.34 2.51 18.71
N ARG A 172 -9.23 3.26 18.67
CA ARG A 172 -7.89 2.69 18.85
C ARG A 172 -7.79 1.94 20.18
N GLU A 173 -8.36 2.52 21.23
CA GLU A 173 -8.37 1.96 22.59
C GLU A 173 -9.14 0.65 22.66
N ASP A 174 -10.19 0.49 21.85
CA ASP A 174 -10.98 -0.73 21.79
C ASP A 174 -10.11 -1.87 21.21
N VAL A 175 -9.40 -1.63 20.10
CA VAL A 175 -8.48 -2.60 19.49
C VAL A 175 -7.36 -2.99 20.47
N VAL A 176 -6.75 -2.01 21.14
CA VAL A 176 -5.72 -2.26 22.16
C VAL A 176 -6.28 -3.10 23.31
N SER A 177 -7.49 -2.81 23.79
CA SER A 177 -8.13 -3.58 24.86
C SER A 177 -8.38 -5.04 24.47
N TRP A 178 -8.76 -5.28 23.20
CA TRP A 178 -8.96 -6.63 22.68
C TRP A 178 -7.64 -7.39 22.67
N LEU A 179 -6.58 -6.78 22.12
CA LEU A 179 -5.25 -7.39 22.08
C LEU A 179 -4.75 -7.74 23.48
N LYS A 180 -4.83 -6.81 24.44
CA LYS A 180 -4.40 -7.05 25.84
C LYS A 180 -5.16 -8.19 26.51
N LYS A 181 -6.47 -8.27 26.28
CA LYS A 181 -7.31 -9.35 26.82
C LYS A 181 -6.80 -10.72 26.36
N TYR A 182 -6.66 -10.92 25.05
CA TYR A 182 -6.27 -12.22 24.52
C TYR A 182 -4.77 -12.54 24.71
N ASP A 183 -3.92 -11.51 24.79
CA ASP A 183 -2.51 -11.67 25.20
C ASP A 183 -2.38 -12.24 26.62
N GLY A 184 -3.23 -11.76 27.55
CA GLY A 184 -3.30 -12.29 28.92
C GLY A 184 -3.85 -13.72 28.99
N GLU A 185 -4.91 -14.02 28.22
CA GLU A 185 -5.49 -15.38 28.15
C GLU A 185 -4.48 -16.40 27.60
N GLU A 186 -3.72 -16.05 26.56
CA GLU A 186 -2.71 -16.94 25.97
C GLU A 186 -1.50 -17.15 26.87
N LYS A 187 -1.09 -16.14 27.65
CA LYS A 187 -0.06 -16.31 28.68
C LYS A 187 -0.52 -17.29 29.77
N ALA A 188 -1.74 -17.11 30.29
CA ALA A 188 -2.29 -18.00 31.31
C ALA A 188 -2.39 -19.46 30.83
N ARG A 189 -2.78 -19.69 29.57
CA ARG A 189 -2.82 -21.04 28.97
C ARG A 189 -1.44 -21.69 28.87
N LYS A 190 -0.40 -20.93 28.52
CA LYS A 190 0.97 -21.47 28.42
C LYS A 190 1.55 -21.82 29.80
N ASP A 191 1.24 -21.02 30.81
CA ASP A 191 1.65 -21.29 32.20
C ASP A 191 0.96 -22.54 32.78
N ASP A 192 -0.31 -22.77 32.46
CA ASP A 192 -1.04 -23.99 32.87
C ASP A 192 -0.49 -25.28 32.24
N ILE A 193 0.08 -25.19 31.03
CA ILE A 193 0.67 -26.33 30.32
C ILE A 193 2.08 -26.65 30.84
N GLN A 194 2.83 -25.64 31.31
CA GLN A 194 4.16 -25.85 31.91
C GLN A 194 4.14 -26.12 33.42
N GLY A 195 3.05 -25.78 34.13
CA GLY A 195 2.89 -25.99 35.57
C GLY A 195 2.35 -27.37 36.00
N GLY A 196 2.13 -28.30 35.06
CA GLY A 196 1.48 -29.59 35.32
C GLY A 196 2.36 -30.65 36.00
N GLY A 197 2.50 -30.59 37.33
CA GLY A 197 2.73 -31.78 38.17
C GLY A 197 1.54 -32.76 38.09
N PRO A 198 1.72 -34.06 38.42
CA PRO A 198 0.85 -35.12 37.94
C PRO A 198 -0.51 -35.19 38.65
N ASN A 199 -1.52 -35.58 37.86
CA ASN A 199 -2.87 -36.04 38.22
C ASN A 199 -3.92 -35.00 38.64
N LYS A 200 -4.90 -34.77 37.73
CA LYS A 200 -6.23 -35.40 37.89
C LYS A 200 -7.05 -35.32 36.60
N THR A 201 -7.36 -36.50 36.09
CA THR A 201 -8.25 -36.81 34.98
C THR A 201 -9.68 -36.34 35.27
N THR A 202 -10.29 -35.58 34.35
CA THR A 202 -11.72 -35.68 34.03
C THR A 202 -11.90 -35.44 32.52
N PRO A 203 -12.68 -36.24 31.78
CA PRO A 203 -12.57 -36.32 30.32
C PRO A 203 -13.50 -35.33 29.60
N LEU A 204 -13.01 -34.72 28.52
CA LEU A 204 -13.82 -34.11 27.46
C LEU A 204 -14.16 -35.16 26.38
N PRO A 205 -15.27 -35.01 25.64
CA PRO A 205 -15.85 -36.06 24.82
C PRO A 205 -15.03 -36.37 23.57
N GLU A 206 -15.03 -37.66 23.23
CA GLU A 206 -14.28 -38.31 22.18
C GLU A 206 -14.42 -37.66 20.80
N LYS A 207 -13.30 -37.22 20.24
CA LYS A 207 -13.12 -37.06 18.79
C LYS A 207 -13.24 -38.44 18.13
N LYS A 208 -14.15 -38.57 17.16
CA LYS A 208 -14.21 -39.70 16.23
C LYS A 208 -12.84 -39.91 15.56
N LYS A 209 -12.28 -41.10 15.75
CA LYS A 209 -11.10 -41.62 15.05
C LYS A 209 -11.38 -41.77 13.56
N THR A 210 -10.51 -41.22 12.72
CA THR A 210 -10.21 -41.74 11.38
C THR A 210 -8.92 -42.58 11.43
N PRO A 211 -8.75 -43.58 10.53
CA PRO A 211 -7.75 -44.63 10.69
C PRO A 211 -6.34 -44.20 10.25
N ASP A 212 -5.36 -44.82 10.89
CA ASP A 212 -3.92 -44.73 10.63
C ASP A 212 -3.55 -44.99 9.17
N VAL A 213 -2.88 -44.01 8.55
CA VAL A 213 -2.07 -44.21 7.34
C VAL A 213 -0.60 -44.09 7.75
N LYS A 214 0.16 -45.13 7.38
CA LYS A 214 1.58 -45.35 7.67
C LYS A 214 2.45 -44.16 7.24
N SER A 215 3.42 -43.83 8.10
CA SER A 215 4.49 -42.87 7.86
C SER A 215 5.41 -43.31 6.72
N GLU A 216 5.35 -42.63 5.58
CA GLU A 216 6.43 -42.60 4.60
C GLU A 216 7.25 -41.32 4.77
N LYS A 217 8.58 -41.52 4.78
CA LYS A 217 9.69 -40.57 4.87
C LYS A 217 9.32 -39.08 4.69
N GLU A 218 9.60 -38.29 5.72
CA GLU A 218 9.63 -36.84 5.69
C GLU A 218 10.50 -36.33 4.54
N SER A 219 9.84 -35.90 3.46
CA SER A 219 10.36 -34.87 2.58
C SER A 219 10.53 -33.57 3.40
N PRO A 220 11.56 -32.75 3.13
CA PRO A 220 11.72 -31.48 3.84
C PRO A 220 10.44 -30.65 3.70
N SER A 221 10.05 -29.99 4.80
CA SER A 221 8.86 -29.14 4.87
C SER A 221 8.81 -28.19 3.67
N PRO A 222 7.63 -27.99 3.04
CA PRO A 222 7.51 -27.06 1.94
C PRO A 222 7.94 -25.67 2.42
N VAL A 223 8.88 -25.08 1.69
CA VAL A 223 9.23 -23.67 1.83
C VAL A 223 7.96 -22.88 1.57
N PHE A 224 7.57 -22.02 2.53
CA PHE A 224 6.47 -21.09 2.35
C PHE A 224 6.81 -20.15 1.18
N ASP A 225 6.22 -20.41 0.02
CA ASP A 225 6.21 -19.47 -1.08
C ASP A 225 5.46 -18.21 -0.62
N SER A 226 6.25 -17.16 -0.44
CA SER A 226 5.82 -15.79 -0.23
C SER A 226 4.68 -15.41 -1.19
N PHE A 227 3.57 -14.94 -0.61
CA PHE A 227 2.48 -14.13 -1.16
C PHE A 227 2.50 -13.85 -2.68
N PRO A 228 1.39 -14.06 -3.42
CA PRO A 228 1.23 -13.38 -4.70
C PRO A 228 1.07 -11.88 -4.41
N ILE A 229 2.18 -11.15 -4.43
CA ILE A 229 2.20 -9.70 -4.35
C ILE A 229 1.51 -9.19 -5.63
N LEU A 230 0.33 -8.60 -5.51
CA LEU A 230 -0.27 -7.82 -6.60
C LEU A 230 0.61 -6.59 -6.84
N TYR A 231 1.32 -6.55 -7.97
CA TYR A 231 2.04 -5.37 -8.39
C TYR A 231 1.16 -4.57 -9.35
N VAL A 232 0.82 -3.34 -8.94
CA VAL A 232 0.33 -2.31 -9.86
C VAL A 232 1.56 -1.59 -10.38
N VAL A 233 1.94 -1.84 -11.64
CA VAL A 233 2.99 -1.03 -12.27
C VAL A 233 2.35 0.27 -12.75
N GLY A 234 2.98 1.39 -12.36
CA GLY A 234 2.49 2.75 -12.51
C GLY A 234 2.04 3.15 -13.93
N GLN A 235 1.33 4.28 -13.98
CA GLN A 235 0.62 4.76 -15.16
C GLN A 235 1.51 4.74 -16.40
N CYS A 236 1.04 4.10 -17.47
CA CYS A 236 1.68 4.15 -18.78
C CYS A 236 1.38 5.49 -19.48
N SER A 237 1.82 6.62 -18.93
CA SER A 237 1.86 7.90 -19.64
C SER A 237 2.93 8.85 -19.11
N PRO A 238 4.04 9.07 -19.84
CA PRO A 238 5.10 10.00 -19.42
C PRO A 238 4.79 11.49 -19.72
N LYS A 239 3.57 11.86 -20.16
CA LYS A 239 3.31 13.19 -20.77
C LYS A 239 2.10 13.97 -20.25
N VAL A 240 1.36 13.47 -19.25
CA VAL A 240 0.23 14.23 -18.68
C VAL A 240 0.48 14.46 -17.20
N GLN A 241 0.77 15.71 -16.82
CA GLN A 241 0.73 16.16 -15.43
C GLN A 241 -0.73 16.27 -15.03
N TYR A 242 -1.23 15.29 -14.27
CA TYR A 242 -2.59 15.36 -13.75
C TYR A 242 -2.65 16.22 -12.48
N THR A 243 -3.69 17.04 -12.41
CA THR A 243 -4.08 17.73 -11.17
C THR A 243 -4.75 16.71 -10.24
N TYR A 244 -4.45 16.82 -8.94
CA TYR A 244 -4.79 15.92 -7.82
C TYR A 244 -6.27 15.49 -7.64
N ALA A 245 -7.17 15.80 -8.58
CA ALA A 245 -8.60 15.53 -8.50
C ALA A 245 -9.03 14.18 -9.10
N GLN A 246 -8.22 13.52 -9.93
CA GLN A 246 -8.54 12.18 -10.44
C GLN A 246 -8.14 11.10 -9.43
N LYS A 247 -8.93 10.95 -8.37
CA LYS A 247 -8.99 9.71 -7.60
C LYS A 247 -9.81 8.73 -8.46
N HIS A 248 -9.45 7.46 -8.63
CA HIS A 248 -9.90 6.43 -7.72
C HIS A 248 -9.29 5.06 -8.09
N PHE A 249 -8.74 4.37 -7.09
CA PHE A 249 -8.38 2.95 -7.12
C PHE A 249 -9.64 2.06 -6.98
N ASN A 250 -10.74 2.41 -7.64
CA ASN A 250 -12.03 1.75 -7.39
C ASN A 250 -12.10 0.33 -7.93
N ASP A 251 -11.26 -0.06 -8.89
CA ASP A 251 -11.29 -1.40 -9.48
C ASP A 251 -10.69 -2.48 -8.58
N LEU A 252 -9.62 -2.16 -7.85
CA LEU A 252 -9.10 -3.07 -6.82
C LEU A 252 -10.22 -3.39 -5.82
N SER A 253 -11.09 -2.40 -5.51
CA SER A 253 -12.51 -2.54 -5.09
C SER A 253 -13.14 -3.90 -5.13
N HIS A 254 -13.21 -4.31 -6.39
CA HIS A 254 -14.13 -5.29 -6.94
C HIS A 254 -13.45 -6.64 -7.10
N LEU A 255 -12.13 -6.69 -6.90
CA LEU A 255 -11.45 -7.97 -6.72
C LEU A 255 -12.02 -8.66 -5.48
N PRO A 256 -12.44 -9.93 -5.60
CA PRO A 256 -13.06 -10.64 -4.51
C PRO A 256 -12.04 -10.82 -3.37
N ASN A 257 -12.57 -10.82 -2.15
CA ASN A 257 -11.76 -11.02 -0.94
C ASN A 257 -11.16 -12.43 -0.85
N ASN A 258 -11.73 -13.37 -1.59
CA ASN A 258 -11.26 -14.73 -1.68
C ASN A 258 -10.29 -14.85 -2.87
N ARG A 259 -9.32 -15.76 -2.76
CA ARG A 259 -8.36 -16.04 -3.83
C ARG A 259 -8.94 -17.04 -4.82
N PHE A 260 -8.69 -16.81 -6.11
CA PHE A 260 -9.17 -17.69 -7.17
C PHE A 260 -8.07 -18.01 -8.16
N PRO A 261 -7.95 -19.27 -8.61
CA PRO A 261 -6.90 -19.60 -9.52
C PRO A 261 -7.18 -19.01 -10.91
N ILE A 262 -6.16 -18.42 -11.54
CA ILE A 262 -6.21 -17.89 -12.92
C ILE A 262 -6.65 -18.97 -13.91
N SER A 263 -6.36 -20.23 -13.62
CA SER A 263 -6.85 -21.39 -14.39
C SER A 263 -8.37 -21.39 -14.58
N ASN A 264 -9.11 -20.72 -13.70
CA ASN A 264 -10.57 -20.62 -13.75
C ASN A 264 -11.05 -19.40 -14.55
N MET A 265 -10.16 -18.54 -15.04
CA MET A 265 -10.52 -17.41 -15.91
C MET A 265 -10.92 -17.97 -17.28
N THR A 266 -12.17 -17.76 -17.67
CA THR A 266 -12.75 -18.35 -18.89
C THR A 266 -12.85 -17.37 -20.03
N ALA A 267 -12.91 -16.06 -19.75
CA ALA A 267 -12.89 -15.04 -20.78
C ALA A 267 -12.58 -13.63 -20.25
N LEU A 268 -12.29 -12.73 -21.18
CA LEU A 268 -12.26 -11.29 -21.00
C LEU A 268 -13.26 -10.65 -21.97
N THR A 269 -14.27 -9.97 -21.43
CA THR A 269 -15.22 -9.17 -22.18
C THR A 269 -14.81 -7.71 -22.14
N LEU A 270 -14.62 -7.13 -23.33
CA LEU A 270 -14.31 -5.71 -23.51
C LEU A 270 -15.57 -4.98 -24.03
N TYR A 271 -15.86 -3.83 -23.44
CA TYR A 271 -17.00 -2.99 -23.78
C TYR A 271 -16.51 -1.74 -24.52
N ALA A 272 -17.04 -1.52 -25.72
CA ALA A 272 -16.74 -0.36 -26.53
C ALA A 272 -17.99 0.44 -26.87
N TYR A 273 -17.96 1.75 -26.64
CA TYR A 273 -18.99 2.69 -27.10
C TYR A 273 -18.77 2.97 -28.59
N THR A 274 -19.83 3.07 -29.42
CA THR A 274 -19.67 3.00 -30.89
C THR A 274 -20.13 4.21 -31.72
N THR A 275 -20.63 5.29 -31.12
CA THR A 275 -21.17 6.42 -31.90
C THR A 275 -20.74 7.80 -31.38
N PRO A 276 -20.06 8.67 -32.16
CA PRO A 276 -19.56 8.52 -33.53
C PRO A 276 -18.14 7.92 -33.65
N THR A 277 -17.48 7.59 -32.53
CA THR A 277 -16.13 7.01 -32.50
C THR A 277 -16.10 5.81 -31.56
N THR A 278 -15.38 4.75 -31.93
CA THR A 278 -15.25 3.56 -31.08
C THR A 278 -14.23 3.83 -29.99
N PHE A 279 -14.69 3.85 -28.74
CA PHE A 279 -13.81 3.99 -27.58
C PHE A 279 -14.04 2.87 -26.59
N PHE A 280 -12.95 2.40 -26.00
CA PHE A 280 -13.00 1.44 -24.92
C PHE A 280 -13.48 2.11 -23.62
N ASP A 281 -14.52 1.56 -23.01
CA ASP A 281 -15.20 2.19 -21.87
C ASP A 281 -15.21 1.30 -20.61
N ALA A 282 -15.21 -0.02 -20.76
CA ALA A 282 -15.19 -0.94 -19.61
C ALA A 282 -14.67 -2.34 -19.97
N TYR A 283 -14.38 -3.15 -18.95
CA TYR A 283 -14.12 -4.57 -19.14
C TYR A 283 -14.68 -5.43 -18.00
N GLU A 284 -14.84 -6.71 -18.31
CA GLU A 284 -15.30 -7.73 -17.40
C GLU A 284 -14.47 -8.96 -17.64
N PHE A 285 -14.01 -9.57 -16.57
CA PHE A 285 -13.43 -10.89 -16.66
C PHE A 285 -14.50 -11.92 -16.26
N LEU A 286 -14.47 -13.07 -16.91
CA LEU A 286 -15.36 -14.18 -16.65
C LEU A 286 -14.55 -15.31 -16.00
N TRP A 287 -15.15 -15.94 -14.99
CA TRP A 287 -14.59 -17.10 -14.31
C TRP A 287 -15.61 -18.22 -14.23
N SER A 288 -15.15 -19.46 -14.33
CA SER A 288 -16.02 -20.65 -14.37
C SER A 288 -16.86 -20.83 -13.10
N ASN A 289 -16.39 -20.35 -11.96
CA ASN A 289 -16.94 -20.68 -10.64
C ASN A 289 -17.40 -19.44 -9.85
N GLN A 290 -17.51 -18.28 -10.50
CA GLN A 290 -17.82 -17.01 -9.82
C GLN A 290 -18.77 -16.13 -10.61
N THR A 291 -19.42 -15.21 -9.91
CA THR A 291 -20.04 -14.04 -10.54
C THR A 291 -18.96 -13.27 -11.28
N PRO A 292 -19.20 -12.87 -12.54
CA PRO A 292 -18.27 -12.03 -13.27
C PRO A 292 -17.84 -10.80 -12.48
N LEU A 293 -16.55 -10.50 -12.55
CA LEU A 293 -16.02 -9.28 -11.96
C LEU A 293 -16.08 -8.20 -13.04
N HIS A 294 -17.02 -7.28 -12.83
CA HIS A 294 -17.17 -6.10 -13.66
C HIS A 294 -16.28 -4.99 -13.12
N PHE A 295 -15.51 -4.39 -14.01
CA PHE A 295 -14.70 -3.22 -13.71
C PHE A 295 -15.24 -2.07 -14.56
N ASP A 296 -15.77 -1.04 -13.87
CA ASP A 296 -16.73 0.00 -14.28
C ASP A 296 -18.23 -0.33 -14.07
N GLY A 297 -18.87 0.45 -13.18
CA GLY A 297 -20.27 0.32 -12.77
C GLY A 297 -21.31 0.80 -13.80
N ARG A 298 -20.93 1.53 -14.84
CA ARG A 298 -21.86 2.03 -15.89
C ARG A 298 -22.42 0.90 -16.75
N VAL A 299 -21.69 -0.20 -16.88
CA VAL A 299 -22.18 -1.40 -17.56
C VAL A 299 -23.39 -2.01 -16.83
N ARG A 300 -23.66 -1.65 -15.57
CA ARG A 300 -24.84 -2.15 -14.82
C ARG A 300 -26.10 -1.27 -14.95
N THR A 301 -26.08 -0.21 -15.77
CA THR A 301 -27.24 0.68 -15.96
C THR A 301 -28.09 0.29 -17.17
N ASP A 302 -29.21 1.00 -17.37
CA ASP A 302 -30.14 0.91 -18.51
C ASP A 302 -29.49 1.21 -19.88
N GLN A 303 -28.23 1.63 -19.90
CA GLN A 303 -27.47 2.02 -21.10
C GLN A 303 -26.63 0.91 -21.73
N GLN A 304 -26.73 -0.35 -21.26
CA GLN A 304 -25.99 -1.49 -21.85
C GLN A 304 -26.13 -1.63 -23.36
N HIS A 305 -27.28 -1.21 -23.92
CA HIS A 305 -27.59 -1.28 -25.34
C HIS A 305 -26.70 -0.37 -26.22
N LEU A 306 -26.00 0.60 -25.63
CA LEU A 306 -25.11 1.52 -26.34
C LEU A 306 -23.70 0.96 -26.57
N PHE A 307 -23.39 -0.20 -25.98
CA PHE A 307 -22.07 -0.80 -26.01
C PHE A 307 -22.01 -2.03 -26.91
N VAL A 308 -20.96 -2.12 -27.72
CA VAL A 308 -20.58 -3.36 -28.39
C VAL A 308 -19.73 -4.17 -27.43
N LYS A 309 -20.18 -5.40 -27.16
CA LYS A 309 -19.47 -6.37 -26.33
C LYS A 309 -18.61 -7.27 -27.20
N ARG A 310 -17.35 -7.44 -26.83
CA ARG A 310 -16.43 -8.35 -27.51
C ARG A 310 -15.79 -9.26 -26.46
N GLU A 311 -16.15 -10.54 -26.52
CA GLU A 311 -15.61 -11.56 -25.64
C GLU A 311 -14.36 -12.21 -26.24
N ILE A 312 -13.34 -12.34 -25.41
CA ILE A 312 -12.11 -13.07 -25.68
C ILE A 312 -12.12 -14.31 -24.79
N PRO A 313 -12.49 -15.49 -25.32
CA PRO A 313 -12.48 -16.72 -24.53
C PRO A 313 -11.05 -17.20 -24.28
N PHE A 314 -10.84 -17.77 -23.10
CA PHE A 314 -9.62 -18.40 -22.65
C PHE A 314 -9.83 -19.91 -22.51
N ASP A 315 -8.84 -20.69 -22.93
CA ASP A 315 -8.78 -22.11 -22.61
C ASP A 315 -8.42 -22.30 -21.13
N ILE A 316 -8.61 -23.52 -20.62
CA ILE A 316 -8.10 -23.92 -19.30
C ILE A 316 -6.60 -23.59 -19.20
N ASP A 317 -6.19 -22.95 -18.11
CA ASP A 317 -4.83 -22.47 -17.84
C ASP A 317 -4.28 -21.42 -18.83
N GLU A 318 -5.13 -20.81 -19.66
CA GLU A 318 -4.76 -19.69 -20.51
C GLU A 318 -4.90 -18.36 -19.74
N TYR A 319 -3.92 -17.47 -19.91
CA TYR A 319 -3.91 -16.17 -19.25
C TYR A 319 -3.24 -15.11 -20.12
N ILE A 320 -3.41 -13.84 -19.76
CA ILE A 320 -2.88 -12.72 -20.53
C ILE A 320 -1.41 -12.51 -20.17
N VAL A 321 -0.55 -12.46 -21.18
CA VAL A 321 0.89 -12.18 -21.04
C VAL A 321 1.29 -10.83 -21.60
N GLY A 322 0.42 -10.19 -22.36
CA GLY A 322 0.68 -8.85 -22.89
C GLY A 322 -0.50 -8.23 -23.60
N TYR A 323 -0.39 -6.93 -23.85
CA TYR A 323 -1.31 -6.20 -24.69
C TYR A 323 -0.62 -5.08 -25.46
N GLN A 324 -1.26 -4.63 -26.53
CA GLN A 324 -0.88 -3.45 -27.31
C GLN A 324 -2.08 -2.52 -27.44
N ILE A 325 -1.84 -1.22 -27.29
CA ILE A 325 -2.88 -0.19 -27.33
C ILE A 325 -2.50 0.92 -28.29
N GLU A 326 -3.51 1.38 -29.02
CA GLU A 326 -3.47 2.62 -29.79
C GLU A 326 -4.37 3.68 -29.13
N PHE A 327 -3.81 4.89 -28.98
CA PHE A 327 -4.53 6.05 -28.48
C PHE A 327 -4.93 7.00 -29.61
N CYS A 328 -6.06 7.67 -29.45
CA CYS A 328 -6.46 8.78 -30.29
C CYS A 328 -5.57 10.01 -30.04
N ASP A 329 -4.60 10.30 -30.90
CA ASP A 329 -3.74 11.48 -30.75
C ASP A 329 -4.44 12.81 -31.12
N LYS A 330 -5.66 12.78 -31.67
CA LYS A 330 -6.37 13.96 -32.16
C LYS A 330 -7.15 14.72 -31.08
N LEU A 331 -7.36 14.12 -29.91
CA LEU A 331 -8.08 14.73 -28.80
C LEU A 331 -7.08 15.06 -27.69
N LYS A 332 -7.32 16.15 -26.95
CA LYS A 332 -6.50 16.52 -25.77
C LYS A 332 -6.51 15.42 -24.70
N ASP A 333 -7.40 14.44 -24.87
CA ASP A 333 -7.62 13.28 -24.06
C ASP A 333 -7.25 12.04 -24.88
N ARG A 334 -6.28 11.26 -24.39
CA ARG A 334 -5.75 10.07 -25.06
C ARG A 334 -6.73 8.91 -24.95
N GLU A 335 -7.76 8.89 -25.77
CA GLU A 335 -8.78 7.83 -25.69
C GLU A 335 -8.28 6.53 -26.34
N ILE A 336 -8.56 5.39 -25.73
CA ILE A 336 -8.17 4.07 -26.26
C ILE A 336 -9.06 3.75 -27.46
N ARG A 337 -8.43 3.56 -28.64
CA ARG A 337 -9.12 3.22 -29.89
C ARG A 337 -9.09 1.72 -30.20
N ASP A 338 -7.94 1.10 -30.04
CA ASP A 338 -7.71 -0.28 -30.43
C ASP A 338 -6.90 -1.01 -29.35
N VAL A 339 -7.26 -2.27 -29.10
CA VAL A 339 -6.59 -3.13 -28.12
C VAL A 339 -6.29 -4.48 -28.77
N LYS A 340 -5.03 -4.92 -28.66
CA LYS A 340 -4.59 -6.27 -29.01
C LYS A 340 -4.14 -6.99 -27.75
N ILE A 341 -4.70 -8.16 -27.47
CA ILE A 341 -4.35 -9.01 -26.34
C ILE A 341 -3.51 -10.18 -26.83
N GLN A 342 -2.46 -10.51 -26.08
CA GLN A 342 -1.62 -11.69 -26.27
C GLN A 342 -1.75 -12.62 -25.06
N THR A 343 -1.99 -13.91 -25.31
CA THR A 343 -2.15 -14.93 -24.27
C THR A 343 -0.93 -15.82 -24.11
N SER A 344 -0.86 -16.54 -22.99
CA SER A 344 0.19 -17.51 -22.66
C SER A 344 0.27 -18.67 -23.64
N LYS A 345 -0.82 -18.98 -24.34
CA LYS A 345 -0.87 -20.01 -25.41
C LYS A 345 -0.56 -19.46 -26.81
N GLY A 346 -0.08 -18.22 -26.89
CA GLY A 346 0.29 -17.58 -28.16
C GLY A 346 -0.90 -17.14 -29.01
N LYS A 347 -2.13 -17.11 -28.47
CA LYS A 347 -3.28 -16.55 -29.18
C LYS A 347 -3.19 -15.02 -29.15
N GLU A 348 -3.49 -14.41 -30.28
CA GLU A 348 -3.64 -12.96 -30.40
C GLU A 348 -5.08 -12.61 -30.75
N ARG A 349 -5.66 -11.68 -30.00
CA ARG A 349 -7.01 -11.17 -30.25
C ARG A 349 -6.96 -9.65 -30.37
N LYS A 350 -7.40 -9.14 -31.51
CA LYS A 350 -7.48 -7.70 -31.81
C LYS A 350 -8.93 -7.29 -31.75
N ILE A 351 -9.21 -6.22 -31.01
CA ILE A 351 -10.44 -5.46 -31.12
C ILE A 351 -10.04 -4.16 -31.76
N SER A 352 -10.45 -4.00 -33.00
CA SER A 352 -10.26 -2.75 -33.73
C SER A 352 -11.53 -2.29 -34.40
N LYS A 353 -11.54 -1.02 -34.77
CA LYS A 353 -12.43 -0.58 -35.84
C LYS A 353 -12.03 -1.31 -37.13
N ASP A 354 -13.02 -1.78 -37.89
CA ASP A 354 -12.77 -2.51 -39.14
C ASP A 354 -11.88 -1.69 -40.09
N GLY A 355 -10.79 -2.30 -40.57
CA GLY A 355 -9.99 -1.77 -41.67
C GLY A 355 -8.77 -0.89 -41.35
N VAL A 356 -8.35 -0.76 -40.08
CA VAL A 356 -7.13 -0.01 -39.72
C VAL A 356 -6.05 -0.94 -39.15
N ASP A 357 -4.89 -0.98 -39.81
CA ASP A 357 -3.69 -1.64 -39.30
C ASP A 357 -3.00 -0.77 -38.24
N ILE A 358 -2.71 -1.39 -37.09
CA ILE A 358 -2.25 -0.71 -35.88
C ILE A 358 -0.75 -0.42 -36.00
N LYS A 359 -0.34 0.82 -35.70
CA LYS A 359 1.01 1.10 -35.19
C LYS A 359 0.87 1.35 -33.68
N PRO A 360 1.28 0.40 -32.81
CA PRO A 360 0.96 0.49 -31.40
C PRO A 360 1.74 1.65 -30.75
N ASN A 361 1.03 2.50 -30.01
CA ASN A 361 1.63 3.59 -29.24
C ASN A 361 2.10 3.11 -27.86
N LEU A 362 1.52 2.01 -27.36
CA LEU A 362 1.93 1.36 -26.11
C LEU A 362 1.92 -0.15 -26.28
N THR A 363 3.00 -0.81 -25.85
CA THR A 363 3.07 -2.27 -25.72
C THR A 363 3.47 -2.60 -24.30
N VAL A 364 2.70 -3.48 -23.66
CA VAL A 364 2.94 -3.94 -22.30
C VAL A 364 3.05 -5.45 -22.31
N LYS A 365 4.08 -5.98 -21.64
CA LYS A 365 4.26 -7.40 -21.41
C LYS A 365 4.38 -7.66 -19.91
N ALA A 366 3.80 -8.77 -19.47
CA ALA A 366 4.04 -9.29 -18.13
C ALA A 366 5.53 -9.71 -18.01
N PRO A 367 6.18 -9.44 -16.86
CA PRO A 367 7.47 -10.02 -16.57
C PRO A 367 7.44 -11.56 -16.57
N ASP A 368 8.60 -12.19 -16.76
CA ASP A 368 8.69 -13.65 -16.72
C ASP A 368 8.20 -14.20 -15.38
N GLY A 369 7.30 -15.17 -15.42
CA GLY A 369 6.64 -15.71 -14.22
C GLY A 369 5.47 -14.87 -13.70
N TRP A 370 4.92 -13.96 -14.50
CA TRP A 370 3.76 -13.14 -14.16
C TRP A 370 2.68 -13.19 -15.24
N ALA A 371 1.44 -12.89 -14.84
CA ALA A 371 0.28 -12.73 -15.70
C ALA A 371 -0.35 -11.35 -15.52
N ILE A 372 -1.00 -10.84 -16.56
CA ILE A 372 -1.90 -9.68 -16.46
C ILE A 372 -3.26 -10.20 -16.00
N VAL A 373 -3.68 -9.78 -14.80
CA VAL A 373 -4.89 -10.27 -14.11
C VAL A 373 -5.99 -9.22 -14.03
N GLY A 374 -5.70 -8.04 -14.53
CA GLY A 374 -6.54 -6.88 -14.39
C GLY A 374 -5.96 -5.71 -15.13
N PHE A 375 -6.79 -4.68 -15.23
CA PHE A 375 -6.38 -3.41 -15.76
C PHE A 375 -6.84 -2.31 -14.80
N TYR A 376 -6.11 -1.21 -14.69
CA TYR A 376 -6.64 -0.02 -14.01
C TYR A 376 -6.68 1.12 -15.00
N GLY A 377 -7.69 1.97 -14.95
CA GLY A 377 -7.79 3.12 -15.83
C GLY A 377 -8.14 4.41 -15.11
N THR A 378 -7.87 5.53 -15.77
CA THR A 378 -8.36 6.84 -15.32
C THR A 378 -9.54 7.30 -16.17
N TYR A 379 -10.53 7.87 -15.49
CA TYR A 379 -11.68 8.55 -16.06
C TYR A 379 -11.67 10.03 -15.61
N ASP A 380 -12.41 10.89 -16.31
CA ASP A 380 -12.56 12.30 -15.95
C ASP A 380 -13.90 12.50 -15.25
N ASP A 381 -13.87 12.88 -13.97
CA ASP A 381 -15.06 13.06 -13.13
C ASP A 381 -15.91 14.28 -13.51
N ARG A 382 -15.40 15.16 -14.38
CA ARG A 382 -15.98 16.49 -14.59
C ARG A 382 -17.09 16.55 -15.62
N ASP A 383 -17.24 15.54 -16.48
CA ASP A 383 -18.32 15.48 -17.46
C ASP A 383 -18.86 14.06 -17.65
N TRP A 384 -20.18 13.94 -17.60
CA TRP A 384 -20.91 12.69 -17.71
C TRP A 384 -20.67 12.04 -19.08
N GLY A 385 -19.93 10.91 -19.12
CA GLY A 385 -19.94 9.99 -20.27
C GLY A 385 -18.70 9.90 -21.16
N TRP A 386 -17.48 10.10 -20.65
CA TRP A 386 -16.25 9.97 -21.46
C TRP A 386 -15.49 8.64 -21.24
N PRO A 387 -14.70 8.18 -22.24
CA PRO A 387 -14.07 6.85 -22.30
C PRO A 387 -12.77 6.73 -21.49
N ILE A 388 -12.27 5.50 -21.32
CA ILE A 388 -11.01 5.20 -20.63
C ILE A 388 -9.84 5.91 -21.34
N ARG A 389 -9.16 6.81 -20.60
CA ARG A 389 -8.06 7.64 -21.13
C ARG A 389 -6.68 7.01 -20.95
N THR A 390 -6.53 6.18 -19.93
CA THR A 390 -5.30 5.40 -19.73
C THR A 390 -5.68 4.06 -19.17
N ILE A 391 -4.89 3.04 -19.48
CA ILE A 391 -5.01 1.74 -18.86
C ILE A 391 -3.61 1.25 -18.50
N GLY A 392 -3.42 0.79 -17.27
CA GLY A 392 -2.21 0.15 -16.80
C GLY A 392 -2.48 -1.30 -16.41
N PRO A 393 -1.48 -2.19 -16.51
CA PRO A 393 -1.65 -3.59 -16.14
C PRO A 393 -1.72 -3.75 -14.62
N VAL A 394 -2.52 -4.70 -14.16
CA VAL A 394 -2.41 -5.32 -12.85
C VAL A 394 -1.76 -6.68 -13.03
N PHE A 395 -0.65 -6.92 -12.34
CA PHE A 395 0.11 -8.17 -12.46
C PHE A 395 -0.14 -9.12 -11.28
N GLY A 396 -0.32 -10.40 -11.58
CA GLY A 396 -0.31 -11.50 -10.62
C GLY A 396 0.86 -12.45 -10.88
N ARG A 397 1.53 -12.91 -9.82
CA ARG A 397 2.67 -13.83 -9.93
C ARG A 397 2.19 -15.25 -10.18
N LEU A 398 2.82 -15.94 -11.13
CA LEU A 398 2.64 -17.38 -11.35
C LEU A 398 3.48 -18.12 -10.30
N SER A 399 2.84 -18.89 -9.40
CA SER A 399 3.54 -19.83 -8.52
C SER A 399 3.55 -21.22 -9.14
N ALA A 400 4.50 -22.08 -8.74
CA ALA A 400 4.67 -23.41 -9.31
C ALA A 400 3.43 -24.32 -9.13
N ASP A 401 2.62 -24.06 -8.10
CA ASP A 401 1.51 -24.94 -7.71
C ASP A 401 0.12 -24.28 -7.71
N ARG A 402 0.01 -22.95 -7.85
CA ARG A 402 -1.28 -22.21 -7.87
C ARG A 402 -1.10 -20.75 -8.27
N THR A 403 -1.72 -20.34 -9.36
CA THR A 403 -1.75 -18.92 -9.75
C THR A 403 -3.02 -18.30 -9.21
N GLU A 404 -3.00 -17.55 -8.11
CA GLU A 404 -4.21 -17.02 -7.46
C GLU A 404 -4.37 -15.49 -7.64
N VAL A 405 -5.60 -15.03 -7.83
CA VAL A 405 -6.02 -13.61 -7.88
C VAL A 405 -7.02 -13.35 -6.77
N GLY A 406 -6.77 -12.34 -5.93
CA GLY A 406 -7.63 -11.93 -4.82
C GLY A 406 -7.01 -10.74 -4.08
N ARG A 407 -7.81 -10.03 -3.29
CA ARG A 407 -7.33 -8.93 -2.44
C ARG A 407 -6.42 -9.37 -1.31
#